data_AF-A0A0S4XMQ0-F1
#
_entry.id   AF-A0A0S4XMQ0-F1
#
_cell.length_a   1.000
_cell.length_b   1.000
_cell.length_c   1.000
_cell.angle_alpha   90.00
_cell.angle_beta   90.00
_cell.angle_gamma   90.00
#
_symmetry.space_group_name_H-M   'P 1'
#
loop_
_entity.id
_entity.type
_entity.pdbx_description
1 polymer ?
#
loop_
_entity_poly.entity_id
_entity_poly.type
_entity_poly.pdbx_seq_one_letter_code
_entity_poly.pdbx_strand_id
1 'polypeptide(L)'
;MNKAVKELQQFLNKNGSKLVVDGDLGSETKKAITSLCIPVWLKNAMKYIGVHEIHGTQNDVTVMKWHKLSGGFSNDEIAWCGSYVNGIMIESGFKKTVSSPARALSWLEFGVSSKPVIGAIAVKSRIGGGHVGFLVATEGKYVYILGGNQSDEVNIRRYLVSDFKDYRVPQGYQNCKYTTLMTINAETGGKEV
;
A
#
# COMPACT_ATOMS: atom_id res chain seq x y z
N MET A 1 1.57 -2.08 20.80
CA MET A 1 1.78 -3.29 19.97
C MET A 1 1.00 -3.10 18.67
N ASN A 2 1.64 -3.10 17.49
CA ASN A 2 1.00 -2.72 16.23
C ASN A 2 0.24 -3.91 15.61
N LYS A 3 -1.10 -3.84 15.57
CA LYS A 3 -1.97 -4.91 15.06
C LYS A 3 -1.73 -5.20 13.57
N ALA A 4 -1.49 -4.19 12.75
CA ALA A 4 -1.24 -4.37 11.32
C ALA A 4 0.11 -5.04 11.05
N VAL A 5 1.13 -4.72 11.86
CA VAL A 5 2.42 -5.41 11.77
C VAL A 5 2.28 -6.88 12.16
N LYS A 6 1.44 -7.22 13.15
CA LYS A 6 1.12 -8.62 13.44
C LYS A 6 0.45 -9.33 12.27
N GLU A 7 -0.53 -8.68 11.63
CA GLU A 7 -1.21 -9.24 10.46
C GLU A 7 -0.23 -9.43 9.28
N LEU A 8 0.70 -8.49 9.09
CA LEU A 8 1.78 -8.61 8.11
C LEU A 8 2.75 -9.74 8.46
N GLN A 9 3.19 -9.86 9.72
CA GLN A 9 4.06 -10.95 10.17
C GLN A 9 3.37 -12.31 10.03
N GLN A 10 2.08 -12.41 10.36
CA GLN A 10 1.27 -13.60 10.14
C GLN A 10 1.20 -13.95 8.65
N PHE A 11 1.01 -12.96 7.79
CA PHE A 11 1.04 -13.13 6.35
C PHE A 11 2.41 -13.60 5.85
N LEU A 12 3.49 -12.94 6.27
CA LEU A 12 4.86 -13.32 5.93
C LEU A 12 5.15 -14.75 6.38
N ASN A 13 4.66 -15.15 7.57
CA ASN A 13 4.81 -16.50 8.09
C ASN A 13 4.04 -17.55 7.29
N LYS A 14 2.78 -17.26 6.93
CA LYS A 14 2.00 -18.08 6.00
C LYS A 14 2.71 -18.28 4.66
N ASN A 15 3.62 -17.37 4.30
CA ASN A 15 4.41 -17.40 3.07
C ASN A 15 5.88 -17.79 3.32
N GLY A 16 6.17 -18.51 4.40
CA GLY A 16 7.46 -19.17 4.63
C GLY A 16 8.50 -18.33 5.38
N SER A 17 8.16 -17.09 5.76
CA SER A 17 8.95 -16.37 6.77
C SER A 17 8.78 -17.08 8.13
N LYS A 18 9.77 -17.05 9.01
CA LYS A 18 9.69 -17.70 10.33
C LYS A 18 9.83 -16.64 11.43
N LEU A 19 8.95 -15.65 11.38
CA LEU A 19 8.95 -14.48 12.26
C LEU A 19 8.18 -14.76 13.55
N VAL A 20 8.56 -14.08 14.63
CA VAL A 20 7.70 -13.95 15.81
C VAL A 20 6.62 -12.91 15.49
N VAL A 21 5.36 -13.22 15.82
CA VAL A 21 4.22 -12.29 15.61
C VAL A 21 4.07 -11.39 16.83
N ASP A 22 5.00 -10.46 16.98
CA ASP A 22 5.07 -9.52 18.10
C ASP A 22 4.50 -8.14 17.77
N GLY A 23 4.26 -7.84 16.49
CA GLY A 23 3.83 -6.53 16.03
C GLY A 23 4.96 -5.52 15.97
N ASP A 24 6.22 -5.98 15.97
CA ASP A 24 7.41 -5.18 15.74
C ASP A 24 7.87 -5.26 14.28
N LEU A 25 8.08 -4.10 13.66
CA LEU A 25 8.66 -4.02 12.32
C LEU A 25 10.20 -4.07 12.40
N GLY A 26 10.70 -5.06 13.13
CA GLY A 26 12.12 -5.30 13.38
C GLY A 26 12.89 -5.75 12.14
N SER A 27 14.19 -6.00 12.31
CA SER A 27 15.09 -6.38 11.22
C SER A 27 14.62 -7.61 10.45
N GLU A 28 14.10 -8.61 11.15
CA GLU A 28 13.65 -9.86 10.55
C GLU A 28 12.38 -9.66 9.73
N THR A 29 11.42 -8.89 10.23
CA THR A 29 10.21 -8.52 9.49
C THR A 29 10.57 -7.76 8.22
N LYS A 30 11.50 -6.79 8.30
CA LYS A 30 12.00 -6.05 7.13
C LYS A 30 12.72 -6.95 6.14
N LYS A 31 13.51 -7.91 6.60
CA LYS A 31 14.22 -8.87 5.75
C LYS A 31 13.26 -9.82 5.03
N ALA A 32 12.22 -10.29 5.72
CA ALA A 32 11.16 -11.10 5.15
C ALA A 32 10.37 -10.33 4.08
N ILE A 33 10.10 -9.04 4.30
CA ILE A 33 9.47 -8.17 3.30
C ILE A 33 10.37 -8.02 2.06
N THR A 34 11.66 -7.75 2.25
CA THR A 34 12.57 -7.47 1.12
C THR A 34 12.93 -8.70 0.31
N SER A 35 12.88 -9.89 0.92
CA SER A 35 13.10 -11.18 0.25
C SER A 35 11.93 -11.60 -0.66
N LEU A 36 10.76 -10.97 -0.53
CA LEU A 36 9.65 -11.20 -1.45
C LEU A 36 9.97 -10.66 -2.86
N CYS A 37 9.55 -11.44 -3.88
CA CYS A 37 9.43 -10.94 -5.25
C CYS A 37 8.19 -10.04 -5.32
N ILE A 38 8.36 -8.78 -4.93
CA ILE A 38 7.37 -7.71 -5.05
C ILE A 38 7.99 -6.52 -5.79
N PRO A 39 7.16 -5.64 -6.38
CA PRO A 39 7.67 -4.48 -7.10
C PRO A 39 8.47 -3.53 -6.22
N VAL A 40 9.46 -2.86 -6.82
CA VAL A 40 10.33 -1.91 -6.10
C VAL A 40 9.55 -0.83 -5.37
N TRP A 41 8.46 -0.33 -5.96
CA TRP A 41 7.62 0.68 -5.33
C TRP A 41 6.89 0.16 -4.10
N LEU A 42 6.44 -1.10 -4.12
CA LEU A 42 5.84 -1.70 -2.93
C LEU A 42 6.88 -1.95 -1.84
N LYS A 43 8.12 -2.34 -2.20
CA LYS A 43 9.23 -2.45 -1.23
C LYS A 43 9.50 -1.10 -0.56
N ASN A 44 9.51 -0.01 -1.32
CA ASN A 44 9.71 1.33 -0.79
C ASN A 44 8.53 1.77 0.10
N ALA A 45 7.29 1.53 -0.35
CA ALA A 45 6.08 1.83 0.41
C ALA A 45 6.10 1.25 1.83
N MET A 46 6.46 -0.03 1.96
CA MET A 46 6.45 -0.77 3.24
C MET A 46 7.43 -0.23 4.27
N LYS A 47 8.47 0.52 3.88
CA LYS A 47 9.43 1.13 4.82
C LYS A 47 8.79 2.20 5.71
N TYR A 48 7.67 2.76 5.27
CA TYR A 48 7.00 3.89 5.91
C TYR A 48 5.84 3.48 6.80
N ILE A 49 5.57 2.17 6.97
CA ILE A 49 4.53 1.70 7.90
C ILE A 49 4.81 2.26 9.30
N GLY A 50 3.79 2.88 9.92
CA GLY A 50 3.92 3.55 11.22
C GLY A 50 4.30 5.03 11.15
N VAL A 51 4.49 5.62 9.96
CA VAL A 51 4.56 7.08 9.83
C VAL A 51 3.19 7.67 10.11
N HIS A 52 3.12 8.60 11.06
CA HIS A 52 1.93 9.33 11.44
C HIS A 52 2.03 10.80 11.01
N GLU A 53 0.89 11.45 10.76
CA GLU A 53 0.85 12.92 10.82
C GLU A 53 1.03 13.39 12.26
N ILE A 54 1.43 14.65 12.45
CA ILE A 54 1.57 15.23 13.79
C ILE A 54 0.42 16.21 14.01
N HIS A 55 -0.50 15.88 14.92
CA HIS A 55 -1.60 16.80 15.24
C HIS A 55 -1.08 18.13 15.84
N GLY A 56 -1.61 19.25 15.37
CA GLY A 56 -1.30 20.59 15.87
C GLY A 56 -0.41 21.41 14.94
N THR A 57 0.50 22.22 15.49
CA THR A 57 1.28 23.19 14.70
C THR A 57 2.56 22.60 14.08
N GLN A 58 2.85 21.34 14.38
CA GLN A 58 4.01 20.62 13.85
C GLN A 58 3.53 19.73 12.70
N ASN A 59 4.40 19.46 11.73
CA ASN A 59 4.08 18.56 10.62
C ASN A 59 5.14 17.48 10.53
N ASP A 60 4.76 16.26 10.14
CA ASP A 60 5.75 15.22 9.85
C ASP A 60 6.57 15.59 8.60
N VAL A 61 7.89 15.61 8.72
CA VAL A 61 8.81 16.00 7.65
C VAL A 61 8.73 15.09 6.43
N THR A 62 8.31 13.84 6.60
CA THR A 62 8.12 12.87 5.51
C THR A 62 6.83 13.17 4.77
N VAL A 63 5.73 13.39 5.50
CA VAL A 63 4.44 13.76 4.90
C VAL A 63 4.53 15.07 4.12
N MET A 64 5.22 16.08 4.68
CA MET A 64 5.44 17.35 3.98
C MET A 64 6.28 17.22 2.71
N LYS A 65 7.29 16.32 2.69
CA LYS A 65 8.03 16.01 1.46
C LYS A 65 7.12 15.46 0.38
N TRP A 66 6.21 14.55 0.74
CA TRP A 66 5.23 14.01 -0.20
C TRP A 66 4.25 15.07 -0.70
N HIS A 67 3.79 15.98 0.14
CA HIS A 67 2.97 17.11 -0.29
C HIS A 67 3.69 18.05 -1.24
N LYS A 68 4.96 18.36 -0.99
CA LYS A 68 5.78 19.19 -1.88
C LYS A 68 5.87 18.61 -3.30
N LEU A 69 5.96 17.30 -3.41
CA LEU A 69 5.96 16.60 -4.70
C LEU A 69 4.59 16.55 -5.38
N SER A 70 3.52 16.91 -4.66
CA SER A 70 2.14 16.60 -5.06
C SER A 70 1.24 17.83 -5.20
N GLY A 71 1.80 19.03 -5.19
CA GLY A 71 1.07 20.30 -5.31
C GLY A 71 1.43 21.36 -4.26
N GLY A 72 2.21 21.00 -3.23
CA GLY A 72 2.73 21.95 -2.23
C GLY A 72 1.70 22.37 -1.19
N PHE A 73 1.11 21.41 -0.47
CA PHE A 73 0.19 21.67 0.63
C PHE A 73 0.94 22.03 1.91
N SER A 74 0.37 22.93 2.71
CA SER A 74 1.00 23.53 3.89
C SER A 74 0.62 22.89 5.23
N ASN A 75 -0.23 21.85 5.23
CA ASN A 75 -0.70 21.15 6.43
C ASN A 75 -0.77 19.64 6.14
N ASP A 76 -0.21 18.81 7.02
CA ASP A 76 -0.23 17.34 6.95
C ASP A 76 -1.56 16.73 7.39
N GLU A 77 -2.49 17.48 7.98
CA GLU A 77 -3.88 17.05 8.20
C GLU A 77 -4.71 17.04 6.89
N ILE A 78 -4.17 17.60 5.80
CA ILE A 78 -4.78 17.50 4.47
C ILE A 78 -4.57 16.09 3.94
N ALA A 79 -5.66 15.41 3.57
CA ALA A 79 -5.64 14.04 3.04
C ALA A 79 -4.42 13.73 2.13
N TRP A 80 -3.46 12.97 2.66
CA TRP A 80 -2.16 12.71 2.04
C TRP A 80 -2.00 11.31 1.46
N CYS A 81 -3.09 10.54 1.34
CA CYS A 81 -3.06 9.23 0.67
C CYS A 81 -2.50 9.32 -0.77
N GLY A 82 -2.92 10.32 -1.55
CA GLY A 82 -2.39 10.56 -2.89
C GLY A 82 -0.93 11.06 -2.88
N SER A 83 -0.61 11.95 -1.94
CA SER A 83 0.76 12.45 -1.76
C SER A 83 1.74 11.32 -1.43
N TYR A 84 1.36 10.43 -0.51
CA TYR A 84 2.13 9.24 -0.15
C TYR A 84 2.41 8.37 -1.37
N VAL A 85 1.37 7.96 -2.10
CA VAL A 85 1.52 7.13 -3.31
C VAL A 85 2.44 7.83 -4.32
N ASN A 86 2.28 9.15 -4.52
CA ASN A 86 3.16 9.91 -5.39
C ASN A 86 4.61 9.87 -4.95
N GLY A 87 4.87 10.17 -3.67
CA GLY A 87 6.21 10.17 -3.09
C GLY A 87 6.91 8.83 -3.26
N ILE A 88 6.21 7.73 -2.99
CA ILE A 88 6.73 6.38 -3.20
C ILE A 88 7.06 6.13 -4.67
N MET A 89 6.19 6.52 -5.59
CA MET A 89 6.46 6.32 -7.02
C MET A 89 7.67 7.15 -7.48
N ILE A 90 7.81 8.40 -7.04
CA ILE A 90 9.00 9.22 -7.34
C ILE A 90 10.27 8.59 -6.76
N GLU A 91 10.26 8.16 -5.49
CA GLU A 91 11.39 7.46 -4.84
C GLU A 91 11.78 6.19 -5.61
N SER A 92 10.80 5.56 -6.25
CA SER A 92 10.97 4.32 -7.02
C SER A 92 11.42 4.55 -8.46
N GLY A 93 11.76 5.79 -8.83
CA GLY A 93 12.34 6.14 -10.13
C GLY A 93 11.33 6.59 -11.20
N PHE A 94 10.03 6.68 -10.86
CA PHE A 94 9.04 7.21 -11.78
C PHE A 94 9.17 8.73 -11.87
N LYS A 95 9.59 9.26 -13.03
CA LYS A 95 9.79 10.72 -13.20
C LYS A 95 8.49 11.53 -13.24
N LYS A 96 7.39 10.89 -13.63
CA LYS A 96 6.03 11.47 -13.70
C LYS A 96 5.01 10.39 -13.32
N THR A 97 3.94 10.79 -12.65
CA THR A 97 2.85 9.93 -12.18
C THR A 97 1.53 10.32 -12.84
N VAL A 98 0.71 11.13 -12.17
CA VAL A 98 -0.58 11.64 -12.66
C VAL A 98 -0.62 13.16 -12.57
N SER A 99 -1.60 13.79 -13.22
CA SER A 99 -1.70 15.25 -13.30
C SER A 99 -2.04 15.92 -11.96
N SER A 100 -2.81 15.25 -11.11
CA SER A 100 -3.19 15.74 -9.76
C SER A 100 -2.88 14.68 -8.70
N PRO A 101 -1.60 14.44 -8.36
CA PRO A 101 -1.17 13.31 -7.54
C PRO A 101 -1.74 13.29 -6.11
N ALA A 102 -2.02 14.46 -5.51
CA ALA A 102 -2.67 14.52 -4.21
C ALA A 102 -4.14 14.05 -4.24
N ARG A 103 -4.81 14.13 -5.40
CA ARG A 103 -6.20 13.68 -5.56
C ARG A 103 -6.23 12.18 -5.82
N ALA A 104 -6.69 11.40 -4.85
CA ALA A 104 -6.77 9.95 -4.96
C ALA A 104 -7.43 9.44 -6.26
N LEU A 105 -8.53 10.08 -6.72
CA LEU A 105 -9.21 9.66 -7.95
C LEU A 105 -8.42 9.94 -9.23
N SER A 106 -7.46 10.89 -9.21
CA SER A 106 -6.58 11.13 -10.35
C SER A 106 -5.71 9.92 -10.69
N TRP A 107 -5.51 9.01 -9.73
CA TRP A 107 -4.73 7.79 -9.92
C TRP A 107 -5.39 6.78 -10.86
N LEU A 108 -6.69 6.92 -11.17
CA LEU A 108 -7.35 6.13 -12.23
C LEU A 108 -6.69 6.33 -13.60
N GLU A 109 -5.98 7.44 -13.82
CA GLU A 109 -5.26 7.73 -15.06
C GLU A 109 -3.83 7.18 -15.08
N PHE A 110 -3.35 6.60 -13.98
CA PHE A 110 -1.99 6.08 -13.90
C PHE A 110 -1.84 4.77 -14.68
N GLY A 111 -0.84 4.67 -15.55
CA GLY A 111 -0.48 3.42 -16.23
C GLY A 111 -1.68 2.73 -16.88
N VAL A 112 -1.87 1.44 -16.62
CA VAL A 112 -2.98 0.62 -17.16
C VAL A 112 -3.80 -0.04 -16.06
N SER A 113 -5.08 -0.29 -16.36
CA SER A 113 -5.98 -1.07 -15.49
C SER A 113 -5.49 -2.51 -15.37
N SER A 114 -5.70 -3.11 -14.21
CA SER A 114 -5.34 -4.49 -13.91
C SER A 114 -6.37 -5.17 -13.03
N LYS A 115 -6.28 -6.50 -12.94
CA LYS A 115 -6.87 -7.24 -11.81
C LYS A 115 -6.19 -6.85 -10.48
N PRO A 116 -6.76 -7.21 -9.32
CA PRO A 116 -6.11 -7.00 -8.03
C PRO A 116 -4.83 -7.85 -7.94
N VAL A 117 -3.69 -7.23 -8.21
CA VAL A 117 -2.36 -7.86 -8.14
C VAL A 117 -1.50 -7.09 -7.15
N ILE A 118 -0.57 -7.76 -6.49
CA ILE A 118 0.30 -7.12 -5.50
C ILE A 118 1.12 -6.02 -6.15
N GLY A 119 1.23 -4.90 -5.45
CA GLY A 119 1.83 -3.67 -5.91
C GLY A 119 0.90 -2.79 -6.74
N ALA A 120 -0.28 -3.27 -7.15
CA ALA A 120 -1.23 -2.41 -7.86
C ALA A 120 -1.69 -1.25 -6.98
N ILE A 121 -1.82 -0.08 -7.60
CA ILE A 121 -2.38 1.12 -7.00
C ILE A 121 -3.90 0.96 -7.01
N ALA A 122 -4.48 0.70 -5.85
CA ALA A 122 -5.90 0.48 -5.66
C ALA A 122 -6.61 1.82 -5.44
N VAL A 123 -7.57 2.17 -6.30
CA VAL A 123 -8.29 3.45 -6.23
C VAL A 123 -9.75 3.23 -5.88
N LYS A 124 -10.26 3.92 -4.86
CA LYS A 124 -11.68 3.89 -4.48
C LYS A 124 -12.25 5.29 -4.24
N SER A 125 -13.57 5.39 -4.33
CA SER A 125 -14.31 6.54 -3.80
C SER A 125 -14.69 6.33 -2.34
N ARG A 126 -14.96 7.43 -1.64
CA ARG A 126 -15.59 7.49 -0.32
C ARG A 126 -16.40 8.78 -0.21
N ILE A 127 -17.26 8.88 0.81
CA ILE A 127 -17.87 10.16 1.16
C ILE A 127 -16.74 11.15 1.46
N GLY A 128 -16.79 12.34 0.87
CA GLY A 128 -15.74 13.35 1.00
C GLY A 128 -14.52 13.18 0.08
N GLY A 129 -14.52 12.25 -0.88
CA GLY A 129 -13.50 12.20 -1.94
C GLY A 129 -13.10 10.80 -2.39
N GLY A 130 -11.80 10.57 -2.54
CA GLY A 130 -11.24 9.26 -2.89
C GLY A 130 -10.27 8.74 -1.84
N HIS A 131 -9.83 7.50 -2.03
CA HIS A 131 -8.70 6.92 -1.33
C HIS A 131 -7.86 6.08 -2.30
N VAL A 132 -6.56 6.06 -2.06
CA VAL A 132 -5.58 5.36 -2.89
C VAL A 132 -4.49 4.75 -2.02
N GLY A 133 -4.02 3.56 -2.40
CA GLY A 133 -2.94 2.85 -1.72
C GLY A 133 -2.42 1.70 -2.59
N PHE A 134 -1.44 0.96 -2.09
CA PHE A 134 -0.84 -0.19 -2.76
C PHE A 134 -1.43 -1.50 -2.25
N LEU A 135 -1.81 -2.40 -3.15
CA LEU A 135 -2.25 -3.74 -2.78
C LEU A 135 -1.06 -4.58 -2.29
N VAL A 136 -1.13 -5.11 -1.07
CA VAL A 136 -0.07 -5.94 -0.46
C VAL A 136 -0.40 -7.41 -0.33
N ALA A 137 -1.69 -7.77 -0.27
CA ALA A 137 -2.18 -9.14 -0.24
C ALA A 137 -3.62 -9.22 -0.79
N THR A 138 -3.99 -10.41 -1.27
CA THR A 138 -5.36 -10.77 -1.64
C THR A 138 -5.79 -11.96 -0.78
N GLU A 139 -6.99 -11.94 -0.22
CA GLU A 139 -7.57 -13.09 0.48
C GLU A 139 -9.05 -13.33 0.08
N GLY A 140 -9.30 -14.17 -0.92
CA GLY A 140 -10.64 -14.49 -1.41
C GLY A 140 -11.29 -13.22 -1.97
N LYS A 141 -12.39 -12.78 -1.34
CA LYS A 141 -13.05 -11.51 -1.69
C LYS A 141 -12.39 -10.26 -1.07
N TYR A 142 -11.32 -10.43 -0.29
CA TYR A 142 -10.64 -9.35 0.41
C TYR A 142 -9.32 -8.96 -0.24
N VAL A 143 -8.97 -7.69 -0.07
CA VAL A 143 -7.65 -7.14 -0.40
C VAL A 143 -7.10 -6.39 0.80
N TYR A 144 -5.78 -6.41 0.92
CA TYR A 144 -5.04 -5.68 1.94
C TYR A 144 -4.31 -4.56 1.26
N ILE A 145 -4.57 -3.34 1.71
CA ILE A 145 -4.11 -2.11 1.07
C ILE A 145 -3.23 -1.36 2.06
N LEU A 146 -2.00 -1.10 1.63
CA LEU A 146 -1.04 -0.20 2.28
C LEU A 146 -1.22 1.21 1.75
N GLY A 147 -1.59 2.15 2.59
CA GLY A 147 -1.83 3.53 2.19
C GLY A 147 -1.55 4.51 3.31
N GLY A 148 -1.34 5.76 2.92
CA GLY A 148 -1.14 6.88 3.83
C GLY A 148 -2.46 7.52 4.24
N ASN A 149 -2.44 8.26 5.34
CA ASN A 149 -3.60 8.89 5.97
C ASN A 149 -4.77 7.88 6.16
N GLN A 150 -4.44 6.66 6.58
CA GLN A 150 -5.42 5.65 6.95
C GLN A 150 -5.55 5.62 8.47
N SER A 151 -6.43 6.47 9.02
CA SER A 151 -6.38 6.85 10.44
C SER A 151 -5.03 7.48 10.79
N ASP A 152 -4.71 8.55 10.04
CA ASP A 152 -3.62 9.46 10.39
C ASP A 152 -2.23 8.77 10.40
N GLU A 153 -2.11 7.65 9.67
CA GLU A 153 -0.93 6.78 9.61
C GLU A 153 -0.78 6.16 8.21
N VAL A 154 0.45 5.76 7.87
CA VAL A 154 0.74 4.73 6.87
C VAL A 154 0.53 3.35 7.49
N ASN A 155 -0.56 2.67 7.14
CA ASN A 155 -0.83 1.31 7.63
C ASN A 155 -1.48 0.43 6.57
N ILE A 156 -1.68 -0.84 6.92
CA ILE A 156 -2.36 -1.83 6.09
C ILE A 156 -3.78 -1.99 6.61
N ARG A 157 -4.77 -1.92 5.70
CA ARG A 157 -6.16 -2.25 6.03
C ARG A 157 -6.76 -3.22 5.03
N ARG A 158 -7.68 -4.03 5.55
CA ARG A 158 -8.47 -4.99 4.78
C ARG A 158 -9.74 -4.33 4.22
N TYR A 159 -10.02 -4.62 2.96
CA TYR A 159 -11.19 -4.14 2.22
C TYR A 159 -11.77 -5.26 1.37
N LEU A 160 -12.99 -5.07 0.84
CA LEU A 160 -13.50 -5.94 -0.21
C LEU A 160 -12.90 -5.55 -1.56
N VAL A 161 -12.71 -6.52 -2.45
CA VAL A 161 -12.36 -6.25 -3.86
C VAL A 161 -13.38 -5.30 -4.49
N SER A 162 -14.66 -5.46 -4.16
CA SER A 162 -15.77 -4.62 -4.66
C SER A 162 -15.76 -3.17 -4.15
N ASP A 163 -14.94 -2.84 -3.15
CA ASP A 163 -14.83 -1.47 -2.65
C ASP A 163 -14.04 -0.56 -3.62
N PHE A 164 -13.28 -1.16 -4.55
CA PHE A 164 -12.37 -0.46 -5.46
C PHE A 164 -12.99 -0.22 -6.83
N LYS A 165 -12.70 0.97 -7.37
CA LYS A 165 -13.10 1.35 -8.73
C LYS A 165 -12.19 0.70 -9.77
N ASP A 166 -10.88 0.71 -9.51
CA ASP A 166 -9.89 0.13 -10.39
C ASP A 166 -8.60 -0.16 -9.63
N TYR A 167 -7.76 -1.02 -10.21
CA TYR A 167 -6.39 -1.27 -9.80
C TYR A 167 -5.47 -0.87 -10.95
N ARG A 168 -4.44 -0.09 -10.65
CA ARG A 168 -3.56 0.50 -11.67
C ARG A 168 -2.14 0.03 -11.49
N VAL A 169 -1.48 -0.32 -12.58
CA VAL A 169 -0.08 -0.76 -12.59
C VAL A 169 0.71 0.00 -13.65
N PRO A 170 2.03 0.15 -13.48
CA PRO A 170 2.88 0.69 -14.54
C PRO A 170 2.72 -0.08 -15.86
N GLN A 171 2.85 0.62 -16.99
CA GLN A 171 2.88 -0.01 -18.30
C GLN A 171 3.95 -1.11 -18.34
N GLY A 172 3.60 -2.31 -18.79
CA GLY A 172 4.51 -3.44 -18.88
C GLY A 172 4.82 -4.13 -17.55
N TYR A 173 4.12 -3.79 -16.45
CA TYR A 173 4.27 -4.50 -15.19
C TYR A 173 3.89 -5.99 -15.35
N GLN A 174 4.81 -6.86 -14.95
CA GLN A 174 4.59 -8.30 -14.87
C GLN A 174 4.55 -8.73 -13.42
N ASN A 175 3.48 -9.41 -13.04
CA ASN A 175 3.30 -9.91 -11.69
C ASN A 175 4.38 -10.96 -11.39
N CYS A 176 5.04 -10.85 -10.23
CA CYS A 176 6.02 -11.85 -9.80
C CYS A 176 5.34 -13.21 -9.54
N LYS A 177 6.06 -14.33 -9.71
CA LYS A 177 5.47 -15.68 -9.54
C LYS A 177 5.03 -15.97 -8.09
N TYR A 178 5.80 -15.55 -7.09
CA TYR A 178 5.45 -15.67 -5.66
C TYR A 178 4.17 -14.91 -5.31
N THR A 179 3.92 -13.84 -6.02
CA THR A 179 2.75 -12.98 -5.96
C THR A 179 1.49 -13.69 -6.45
N THR A 180 1.65 -14.62 -7.40
CA THR A 180 0.57 -15.47 -7.91
C THR A 180 0.20 -16.54 -6.87
N LEU A 181 1.17 -17.10 -6.15
CA LEU A 181 0.91 -18.05 -5.05
C LEU A 181 0.18 -17.37 -3.87
N MET A 182 0.48 -16.11 -3.56
CA MET A 182 -0.27 -15.31 -2.58
C MET A 182 -1.75 -15.12 -2.97
N THR A 183 -2.05 -15.10 -4.27
CA THR A 183 -3.42 -14.98 -4.81
C THR A 183 -4.18 -16.31 -4.81
N ILE A 184 -3.50 -17.43 -5.09
CA ILE A 184 -4.12 -18.76 -5.20
C ILE A 184 -4.45 -19.36 -3.81
N ASN A 185 -3.61 -19.13 -2.80
CA ASN A 185 -3.77 -19.71 -1.44
C ASN A 185 -4.86 -19.05 -0.58
N ALA A 186 -5.66 -18.19 -1.19
CA ALA A 186 -6.77 -17.52 -0.56
C ALA A 186 -8.14 -18.11 -0.89
N GLU A 187 -8.20 -19.08 -1.80
CA GLU A 187 -9.44 -19.73 -2.21
C GLU A 187 -9.57 -21.20 -1.73
N THR A 188 -8.59 -21.76 -1.01
CA THR A 188 -8.75 -23.12 -0.47
C THR A 188 -9.44 -23.11 0.89
N GLY A 189 -10.69 -22.69 0.89
CA GLY A 189 -11.72 -23.33 1.70
C GLY A 189 -12.12 -24.64 1.02
N GLY A 190 -11.23 -25.63 1.05
CA GLY A 190 -11.46 -26.96 0.52
C GLY A 190 -11.32 -27.97 1.65
N LYS A 191 -12.43 -28.59 2.03
CA LYS A 191 -12.48 -29.72 2.96
C LYS A 191 -11.46 -30.78 2.51
N GLU A 192 -10.54 -31.15 3.38
CA GLU A 192 -9.98 -32.50 3.34
C GLU A 192 -11.06 -33.44 3.86
N VAL A 193 -11.37 -34.46 3.05
CA VAL A 193 -12.10 -35.67 3.44
C VAL A 193 -11.08 -36.74 3.76
#